data_AF-A0A6P8X9A0-F1
#
_entry.id   AF-A0A6P8X9A0-F1
#
_cell.length_a   1.000
_cell.length_b   1.000
_cell.length_c   1.000
_cell.angle_alpha   90.00
_cell.angle_beta   90.00
_cell.angle_gamma   90.00
#
_symmetry.space_group_name_H-M   'P 1'
#
loop_
_entity.id
_entity.type
_entity.pdbx_description
1 polymer ?
#
loop_
_entity_poly.entity_id
_entity_poly.type
_entity_poly.pdbx_seq_one_letter_code
_entity_poly.pdbx_strand_id
1 'polypeptide(L)'
;MDIFDEDDDNHDCSMAVESSILDMQNKLAKRMVEMQNTMNKQFKELHRSLNLTNRHIEALKDKKKTKELKCNFPCKTEEELAEIDEKIAASPAAYLPIFEGKLMPEGVVINLEKIVSRDLALQINFRGTSNMKPFDKYIHLNKVMYEATTTIDRNFSDYQRNMRTAFARIKNRAHKSNSRQNLKKRKASIKNKSDN
;
A
#
# COMPACT_ATOMS: atom_id res chain seq x y z
N MET A 1 -75.11 58.26 37.39
CA MET A 1 -74.44 57.24 38.21
C MET A 1 -73.45 56.60 37.26
N ASP A 2 -72.24 57.16 37.28
CA ASP A 2 -71.17 56.84 36.33
C ASP A 2 -70.56 55.49 36.72
N ILE A 3 -70.42 54.59 35.75
CA ILE A 3 -69.63 53.37 35.89
C ILE A 3 -68.68 53.34 34.70
N PHE A 4 -67.40 53.28 35.04
CA PHE A 4 -66.21 53.46 34.22
C PHE A 4 -66.04 52.34 33.19
N ASP A 5 -65.64 52.74 31.98
CA ASP A 5 -64.96 51.90 30.99
C ASP A 5 -63.50 51.70 31.43
N GLU A 6 -63.19 50.57 32.04
CA GLU A 6 -61.82 50.11 32.27
C GLU A 6 -61.83 48.59 32.09
N ASP A 7 -61.50 48.06 30.91
CA ASP A 7 -61.09 46.64 30.72
C ASP A 7 -60.71 46.29 29.26
N ASP A 8 -60.00 47.15 28.51
CA ASP A 8 -59.57 46.82 27.13
C ASP A 8 -58.04 46.85 26.88
N ASP A 9 -57.21 47.19 27.88
CA ASP A 9 -55.75 47.28 27.71
C ASP A 9 -54.98 45.98 28.08
N ASN A 10 -55.65 44.97 28.65
CA ASN A 10 -54.97 43.78 29.20
C ASN A 10 -54.76 42.62 28.21
N HIS A 11 -55.41 42.65 27.03
CA HIS A 11 -55.33 41.53 26.08
C HIS A 11 -54.14 41.64 25.11
N ASP A 12 -53.77 42.86 24.72
CA ASP A 12 -52.68 43.11 23.76
C ASP A 12 -51.29 42.86 24.37
N CYS A 13 -51.14 43.09 25.69
CA CYS A 13 -49.88 42.86 26.39
C CYS A 13 -49.55 41.37 26.55
N SER A 14 -50.55 40.49 26.64
CA SER A 14 -50.37 39.04 26.79
C SER A 14 -49.83 38.39 25.50
N MET A 15 -50.36 38.80 24.35
CA MET A 15 -49.94 38.31 23.02
C MET A 15 -48.49 38.72 22.69
N ALA A 16 -48.06 39.91 23.11
CA ALA A 16 -46.69 40.38 22.93
C ALA A 16 -45.67 39.57 23.77
N VAL A 17 -46.05 39.15 24.98
CA VAL A 17 -45.21 38.33 25.88
C VAL A 17 -45.06 36.91 25.33
N GLU A 18 -46.13 36.29 24.88
CA GLU A 18 -46.09 34.94 24.29
C GLU A 18 -45.26 34.89 23.00
N SER A 19 -45.39 35.90 22.14
CA SER A 19 -44.56 36.04 20.93
C SER A 19 -43.07 36.17 21.27
N SER A 20 -42.73 36.96 22.29
CA SER A 20 -41.35 37.13 22.75
C SER A 20 -40.75 35.84 23.33
N ILE A 21 -41.54 35.07 24.07
CA ILE A 21 -41.13 33.77 24.63
C ILE A 21 -40.87 32.76 23.51
N LEU A 22 -41.74 32.69 22.51
CA LEU A 22 -41.58 31.79 21.37
C LEU A 22 -40.31 32.13 20.56
N ASP A 23 -40.03 33.42 20.35
CA ASP A 23 -38.81 33.88 19.68
C ASP A 23 -37.54 33.51 20.45
N MET A 24 -37.56 33.60 21.77
CA MET A 24 -36.44 33.16 22.62
C MET A 24 -36.23 31.65 22.54
N GLN A 25 -37.31 30.85 22.55
CA GLN A 25 -37.24 29.40 22.41
C GLN A 25 -36.69 28.99 21.03
N ASN A 26 -37.12 29.66 19.96
CA ASN A 26 -36.61 29.43 18.60
C ASN A 26 -35.11 29.78 18.47
N LYS A 27 -34.67 30.90 19.06
CA LYS A 27 -33.26 31.28 19.11
C LYS A 27 -32.42 30.25 19.87
N LEU A 28 -32.95 29.70 20.97
CA LEU A 28 -32.29 28.67 21.76
C LEU A 28 -32.16 27.36 20.97
N ALA A 29 -33.24 26.91 20.32
CA ALA A 29 -33.24 25.72 19.47
C ALA A 29 -32.23 25.82 18.32
N LYS A 30 -32.17 26.99 17.66
CA LYS A 30 -31.19 27.25 16.59
C LYS A 30 -29.75 27.15 17.10
N ARG A 31 -29.45 27.73 18.27
CA ARG A 31 -28.12 27.63 18.91
C ARG A 31 -27.75 26.18 19.26
N MET A 32 -28.71 25.39 19.75
CA MET A 32 -28.46 23.97 20.05
C MET A 32 -28.10 23.17 18.79
N VAL A 33 -28.79 23.41 17.68
CA VAL A 33 -28.50 22.75 16.38
C VAL A 33 -27.12 23.15 15.86
N GLU A 34 -26.79 24.45 15.91
CA GLU A 34 -25.46 24.95 15.50
C GLU A 34 -24.34 24.35 16.36
N MET A 35 -24.56 24.22 17.67
CA MET A 35 -23.62 23.58 18.59
C MET A 35 -23.45 22.08 18.28
N GLN A 36 -24.54 21.37 18.00
CA GLN A 36 -24.51 19.95 17.65
C GLN A 36 -23.75 19.71 16.33
N ASN A 37 -23.96 20.57 15.34
CA ASN A 37 -23.22 20.52 14.07
C ASN A 37 -21.72 20.76 14.25
N THR A 38 -21.36 21.73 15.11
CA THR A 38 -19.97 22.02 15.44
C THR A 38 -19.31 20.83 16.15
N MET A 39 -20.00 20.22 17.12
CA MET A 39 -19.53 19.04 17.84
C MET A 39 -19.32 17.85 16.89
N ASN A 40 -20.25 17.60 15.97
CA ASN A 40 -20.12 16.55 14.96
C ASN A 40 -18.92 16.76 14.03
N LYS A 41 -18.62 18.02 13.68
CA LYS A 41 -17.45 18.36 12.87
C LYS A 41 -16.15 18.06 13.63
N GLN A 42 -16.07 18.49 14.90
CA GLN A 42 -14.92 18.19 15.77
C GLN A 42 -14.72 16.69 15.95
N PHE A 43 -15.80 15.92 16.13
CA PHE A 43 -15.73 14.46 16.28
C PHE A 43 -15.15 13.78 15.02
N LYS A 44 -15.55 14.23 13.83
CA LYS A 44 -14.98 13.75 12.56
C LYS A 44 -13.49 14.06 12.44
N GLU A 45 -13.06 15.25 12.87
CA GLU A 45 -11.66 15.66 12.84
C GLU A 45 -10.80 14.84 13.83
N LEU A 46 -11.29 14.65 15.06
CA LEU A 46 -10.65 13.79 16.05
C LEU A 46 -10.52 12.35 15.53
N HIS A 47 -11.57 11.82 14.90
CA HIS A 47 -11.53 10.47 14.36
C HIS A 47 -10.52 10.32 13.21
N ARG A 48 -10.40 11.33 12.34
CA ARG A 48 -9.35 11.37 11.31
C ARG A 48 -7.95 11.43 11.92
N SER A 49 -7.75 12.27 12.94
CA SER A 49 -6.48 12.40 13.65
C SER A 49 -6.08 11.08 14.33
N LEU A 50 -7.01 10.43 15.02
CA LEU A 50 -6.78 9.14 15.68
C LEU A 50 -6.37 8.05 14.67
N ASN A 51 -7.01 8.00 13.51
CA ASN A 51 -6.65 7.07 12.45
C ASN A 51 -5.25 7.34 11.87
N LEU A 52 -4.87 8.61 11.73
CA LEU A 52 -3.53 9.02 11.30
C LEU A 52 -2.46 8.66 12.33
N THR A 53 -2.74 8.86 13.62
CA THR A 53 -1.81 8.48 14.70
C THR A 53 -1.68 6.97 14.82
N ASN A 54 -2.76 6.21 14.67
CA ASN A 54 -2.69 4.74 14.67
C ASN A 54 -1.86 4.22 13.50
N ARG A 55 -2.01 4.78 12.29
CA ARG A 55 -1.14 4.45 11.15
C ARG A 55 0.34 4.77 11.43
N HIS A 56 0.62 5.90 12.09
CA HIS A 56 1.98 6.23 12.49
C HIS A 56 2.54 5.28 13.55
N ILE A 57 1.73 4.90 14.54
CA ILE A 57 2.12 3.95 15.59
C ILE A 57 2.43 2.58 14.98
N GLU A 58 1.59 2.08 14.07
CA GLU A 58 1.86 0.82 13.37
C GLU A 58 3.13 0.93 12.51
N ALA A 59 3.31 2.00 11.74
CA ALA A 59 4.54 2.23 10.98
C ALA A 59 5.80 2.34 11.86
N LEU A 60 5.68 2.81 13.12
CA LEU A 60 6.78 2.87 14.09
C LEU A 60 7.04 1.53 14.77
N LYS A 61 6.00 0.72 15.05
CA LYS A 61 6.13 -0.66 15.51
C LYS A 61 6.85 -1.51 14.46
N ASP A 62 6.49 -1.33 13.19
CA ASP A 62 7.15 -1.99 12.07
C ASP A 62 8.63 -1.63 11.99
N LYS A 63 8.99 -0.35 12.19
CA LYS A 63 10.40 0.12 12.22
C LYS A 63 11.22 -0.41 13.39
N LYS A 64 10.61 -0.71 14.54
CA LYS A 64 11.32 -1.30 15.70
C LYS A 64 11.52 -2.80 15.54
N LYS A 65 10.58 -3.54 14.95
CA LYS A 65 10.75 -4.98 14.63
C LYS A 65 11.69 -5.24 13.44
N THR A 66 11.72 -4.36 12.44
CA THR A 66 12.54 -4.53 11.23
C THR A 66 14.03 -4.19 11.40
N LYS A 67 14.47 -3.65 12.55
CA LYS A 67 15.88 -3.33 12.76
C LYS A 67 16.80 -4.57 12.74
N GLU A 68 16.26 -5.76 12.98
CA GLU A 68 17.04 -7.01 13.04
C GLU A 68 16.94 -7.87 11.76
N LEU A 69 16.01 -7.59 10.85
CA LEU A 69 15.78 -8.40 9.65
C LEU A 69 16.15 -7.62 8.38
N LYS A 70 17.44 -7.30 8.24
CA LYS A 70 17.96 -6.71 7.00
C LYS A 70 18.23 -7.81 5.97
N CYS A 71 17.28 -8.03 5.07
CA CYS A 71 17.57 -8.72 3.82
C CYS A 71 18.18 -7.75 2.81
N ASN A 72 19.39 -8.06 2.36
CA ASN A 72 20.06 -7.33 1.28
C ASN A 72 19.42 -7.72 -0.06
N PHE A 73 18.26 -7.14 -0.34
CA PHE A 73 17.60 -7.28 -1.62
C PHE A 73 18.00 -6.14 -2.57
N PRO A 74 18.07 -6.38 -3.90
CA PRO A 74 17.85 -7.67 -4.56
C PRO A 74 19.07 -8.60 -4.48
N CYS A 75 18.84 -9.91 -4.35
CA CYS A 75 19.89 -10.92 -4.28
C CYS A 75 20.65 -11.02 -5.62
N LYS A 76 21.97 -10.94 -5.54
CA LYS A 76 22.91 -10.97 -6.66
C LYS A 76 23.47 -12.36 -6.90
N THR A 77 23.56 -13.17 -5.86
CA THR A 77 24.15 -14.50 -5.97
C THR A 77 23.22 -15.59 -5.43
N GLU A 78 23.59 -16.83 -5.73
CA GLU A 78 22.84 -18.00 -5.30
C GLU A 78 23.00 -18.27 -3.79
N GLU A 79 24.18 -17.95 -3.26
CA GLU A 79 24.52 -18.05 -1.85
C GLU A 79 23.65 -17.09 -1.02
N GLU A 80 23.44 -15.85 -1.49
CA GLU A 80 22.54 -14.90 -0.85
C GLU A 80 21.09 -15.41 -0.80
N LEU A 81 20.64 -16.13 -1.83
CA LEU A 81 19.31 -16.76 -1.82
C LEU A 81 19.24 -17.92 -0.82
N ALA A 82 20.30 -18.72 -0.70
CA ALA A 82 20.36 -19.82 0.25
C ALA A 82 20.36 -19.31 1.69
N GLU A 83 21.20 -18.31 2.01
CA GLU A 83 21.23 -17.68 3.33
C GLU A 83 19.88 -17.08 3.72
N ILE A 84 19.18 -16.47 2.77
CA ILE A 84 17.85 -15.91 3.02
C ILE A 84 16.83 -17.02 3.25
N ASP A 85 16.87 -18.11 2.47
CA ASP A 85 15.98 -19.25 2.68
C ASP A 85 16.16 -19.87 4.07
N GLU A 86 17.41 -20.02 4.53
CA GLU A 86 17.73 -20.50 5.89
C GLU A 86 17.23 -19.55 6.98
N LYS A 87 17.43 -18.24 6.81
CA LYS A 87 16.91 -17.23 7.76
C LYS A 87 15.38 -17.22 7.80
N ILE A 88 14.73 -17.40 6.65
CA ILE A 88 13.27 -17.53 6.58
C ILE A 88 12.81 -18.81 7.27
N ALA A 89 13.53 -19.92 7.11
CA ALA A 89 13.22 -21.18 7.79
C ALA A 89 13.21 -21.01 9.32
N ALA A 90 14.14 -20.21 9.86
CA ALA A 90 14.22 -19.90 11.29
C ALA A 90 13.10 -18.97 11.79
N SER A 91 12.55 -18.08 10.96
CA SER A 91 11.59 -17.05 11.39
C SER A 91 10.61 -16.62 10.29
N PRO A 92 9.73 -17.51 9.78
CA PRO A 92 8.93 -17.23 8.58
C PRO A 92 7.96 -16.05 8.76
N ALA A 93 7.28 -15.97 9.92
CA ALA A 93 6.29 -14.93 10.22
C ALA A 93 6.88 -13.51 10.22
N ALA A 94 8.18 -13.37 10.46
CA ALA A 94 8.83 -12.06 10.52
C ALA A 94 9.21 -11.54 9.12
N TYR A 95 9.33 -12.43 8.14
CA TYR A 95 9.69 -12.09 6.76
C TYR A 95 8.47 -11.79 5.89
N LEU A 96 7.30 -12.32 6.25
CA LEU A 96 6.04 -12.07 5.54
C LEU A 96 5.78 -10.58 5.25
N PRO A 97 5.81 -9.65 6.23
CA PRO A 97 5.57 -8.22 5.95
C PRO A 97 6.65 -7.59 5.06
N ILE A 98 7.88 -8.12 5.06
CA ILE A 98 8.96 -7.64 4.19
C ILE A 98 8.66 -7.98 2.74
N PHE A 99 8.18 -9.20 2.48
CA PHE A 99 7.80 -9.63 1.14
C PHE A 99 6.51 -8.96 0.67
N GLU A 100 5.52 -8.78 1.53
CA GLU A 100 4.32 -8.00 1.22
C GLU A 100 4.70 -6.58 0.77
N GLY A 101 5.55 -5.88 1.53
CA GLY A 101 5.98 -4.52 1.19
C GLY A 101 6.77 -4.39 -0.12
N LYS A 102 7.36 -5.48 -0.62
CA LYS A 102 8.10 -5.48 -1.89
C LYS A 102 7.26 -5.96 -3.07
N LEU A 103 6.46 -6.99 -2.86
CA LEU A 103 5.69 -7.67 -3.91
C LEU A 103 4.34 -7.00 -4.14
N MET A 104 3.69 -6.47 -3.10
CA MET A 104 2.38 -5.82 -3.23
C MET A 104 2.51 -4.35 -3.67
N PRO A 105 1.48 -3.80 -4.36
CA PRO A 105 0.23 -4.46 -4.77
C PRO A 105 0.29 -5.23 -6.11
N GLU A 106 1.38 -5.18 -6.88
CA GLU A 106 1.40 -5.70 -8.25
C GLU A 106 1.80 -7.18 -8.39
N GLY A 107 2.28 -7.79 -7.31
CA GLY A 107 2.69 -9.20 -7.23
C GLY A 107 4.05 -9.52 -7.86
N VAL A 108 4.39 -10.80 -7.88
CA VAL A 108 5.71 -11.30 -8.34
C VAL A 108 6.00 -10.97 -9.80
N VAL A 109 4.98 -10.93 -10.67
CA VAL A 109 5.17 -10.69 -12.12
C VAL A 109 5.86 -9.36 -12.40
N ILE A 110 5.52 -8.33 -11.61
CA ILE A 110 6.07 -6.98 -11.77
C ILE A 110 7.26 -6.76 -10.85
N ASN A 111 7.20 -7.26 -9.61
CA ASN A 111 8.10 -6.86 -8.54
C ASN A 111 9.21 -7.86 -8.23
N LEU A 112 9.34 -8.98 -8.96
CA LEU A 112 10.42 -9.96 -8.72
C LEU A 112 11.84 -9.35 -8.82
N GLU A 113 12.07 -8.36 -9.68
CA GLU A 113 13.38 -7.65 -9.77
C GLU A 113 13.77 -6.92 -8.47
N LYS A 114 12.83 -6.72 -7.53
CA LYS A 114 13.10 -6.15 -6.19
C LYS A 114 13.64 -7.19 -5.20
N ILE A 115 13.51 -8.48 -5.51
CA ILE A 115 13.93 -9.62 -4.67
C ILE A 115 15.14 -10.31 -5.30
N VAL A 116 15.07 -10.60 -6.60
CA VAL A 116 16.12 -11.28 -7.36
C VAL A 116 16.70 -10.28 -8.36
N SER A 117 18.01 -10.08 -8.34
CA SER A 117 18.66 -9.18 -9.28
C SER A 117 18.49 -9.68 -10.71
N ARG A 118 18.58 -8.76 -11.68
CA ARG A 118 18.50 -9.13 -13.09
C ARG A 118 19.57 -10.14 -13.48
N ASP A 119 20.81 -9.97 -13.01
CA ASP A 119 21.93 -10.83 -13.38
C ASP A 119 21.71 -12.26 -12.87
N LEU A 120 21.25 -12.40 -11.62
CA LEU A 120 20.88 -13.69 -11.06
C LEU A 120 19.68 -14.31 -11.79
N ALA A 121 18.65 -13.50 -12.09
CA ALA A 121 17.46 -13.94 -12.81
C ALA A 121 17.77 -14.45 -14.23
N LEU A 122 18.87 -14.03 -14.86
CA LEU A 122 19.32 -14.59 -16.14
C LEU A 122 19.89 -16.01 -16.01
N GLN A 123 20.44 -16.37 -14.86
CA GLN A 123 21.12 -17.64 -14.61
C GLN A 123 20.20 -18.74 -14.04
N ILE A 124 19.05 -18.35 -13.52
CA ILE A 124 18.10 -19.27 -12.86
C ILE A 124 16.74 -19.31 -13.56
N ASN A 125 15.99 -20.38 -13.35
CA ASN A 125 14.61 -20.55 -13.78
C ASN A 125 13.78 -21.09 -12.62
N PHE A 126 12.46 -20.93 -12.66
CA PHE A 126 11.61 -21.48 -11.61
C PHE A 126 11.83 -23.00 -11.40
N ARG A 127 11.80 -23.81 -12.47
CA ARG A 127 11.99 -25.29 -12.43
C ARG A 127 13.39 -25.78 -12.84
N GLY A 128 14.33 -24.89 -13.14
CA GLY A 128 15.68 -25.30 -13.55
C GLY A 128 15.82 -25.92 -14.96
N THR A 129 14.98 -25.53 -15.92
CA THR A 129 15.11 -26.01 -17.32
C THR A 129 16.29 -25.34 -18.04
N SER A 130 16.85 -26.03 -19.05
CA SER A 130 17.88 -25.51 -19.97
C SER A 130 19.21 -25.15 -19.29
N ASN A 131 19.76 -26.05 -18.46
CA ASN A 131 21.00 -25.86 -17.70
C ASN A 131 20.99 -24.68 -16.71
N MET A 132 19.81 -24.12 -16.44
CA MET A 132 19.63 -23.06 -15.45
C MET A 132 19.30 -23.66 -14.09
N LYS A 133 19.73 -23.00 -13.02
CA LYS A 133 19.48 -23.51 -11.68
C LYS A 133 18.00 -23.33 -11.30
N PRO A 134 17.41 -24.28 -10.56
CA PRO A 134 16.03 -24.18 -10.09
C PRO A 134 15.90 -23.17 -8.94
N PHE A 135 14.88 -22.31 -9.00
CA PHE A 135 14.50 -21.42 -7.90
C PHE A 135 13.50 -22.08 -6.95
N ASP A 136 12.74 -23.08 -7.41
CA ASP A 136 11.79 -23.84 -6.58
C ASP A 136 12.45 -24.65 -5.46
N LYS A 137 13.78 -24.83 -5.49
CA LYS A 137 14.55 -25.43 -4.40
C LYS A 137 14.58 -24.61 -3.11
N TYR A 138 14.34 -23.29 -3.18
CA TYR A 138 14.27 -22.41 -2.01
C TYR A 138 12.87 -22.48 -1.40
N ILE A 139 12.59 -23.55 -0.67
CA ILE A 139 11.23 -23.93 -0.25
C ILE A 139 10.62 -22.87 0.66
N HIS A 140 11.38 -22.38 1.65
CA HIS A 140 10.89 -21.44 2.66
C HIS A 140 10.64 -20.06 2.06
N LEU A 141 11.56 -19.62 1.21
CA LEU A 141 11.45 -18.39 0.42
C LEU A 141 10.20 -18.44 -0.47
N ASN A 142 10.01 -19.51 -1.24
CA ASN A 142 8.83 -19.65 -2.09
C ASN A 142 7.53 -19.69 -1.29
N LYS A 143 7.53 -20.34 -0.12
CA LYS A 143 6.36 -20.39 0.76
C LYS A 143 5.98 -19.01 1.26
N VAL A 144 6.94 -18.24 1.79
CA VAL A 144 6.67 -16.89 2.31
C VAL A 144 6.31 -15.92 1.18
N MET A 145 6.95 -16.02 0.02
CA MET A 145 6.57 -15.22 -1.15
C MET A 145 5.15 -15.53 -1.63
N TYR A 146 4.74 -16.81 -1.63
CA TYR A 146 3.38 -17.22 -1.96
C TYR A 146 2.37 -16.67 -0.94
N GLU A 147 2.64 -16.85 0.35
CA GLU A 147 1.80 -16.30 1.42
C GLU A 147 1.65 -14.78 1.29
N ALA A 148 2.74 -14.05 1.04
CA ALA A 148 2.75 -12.61 0.80
C ALA A 148 1.97 -12.16 -0.45
N THR A 149 1.69 -13.06 -1.40
CA THR A 149 0.93 -12.74 -2.62
C THR A 149 -0.40 -13.48 -2.73
N THR A 150 -0.87 -14.15 -1.67
CA THR A 150 -2.14 -14.89 -1.68
C THR A 150 -3.37 -14.05 -2.04
N THR A 151 -3.33 -12.73 -1.86
CA THR A 151 -4.42 -11.84 -2.32
C THR A 151 -4.49 -11.70 -3.84
N ILE A 152 -3.39 -11.97 -4.55
CA ILE A 152 -3.25 -11.90 -6.01
C ILE A 152 -3.33 -13.30 -6.62
N ASP A 153 -2.60 -14.24 -6.02
CA ASP A 153 -2.52 -15.63 -6.46
C ASP A 153 -3.56 -16.47 -5.72
N ARG A 154 -4.63 -16.89 -6.41
CA ARG A 154 -5.73 -17.66 -5.80
C ARG A 154 -5.30 -19.04 -5.29
N ASN A 155 -4.27 -19.61 -5.90
CA ASN A 155 -3.71 -20.91 -5.52
C ASN A 155 -2.22 -20.97 -5.86
N PHE A 156 -1.54 -22.00 -5.36
CA PHE A 156 -0.11 -22.19 -5.58
C PHE A 156 0.26 -22.38 -7.05
N SER A 157 -0.61 -22.96 -7.88
CA SER A 157 -0.36 -23.13 -9.32
C SER A 157 -0.31 -21.78 -10.04
N ASP A 158 -1.19 -20.85 -9.67
CA ASP A 158 -1.20 -19.48 -10.17
C ASP A 158 0.09 -18.74 -9.78
N TYR A 159 0.53 -18.88 -8.53
CA TYR A 159 1.83 -18.35 -8.07
C TYR A 159 2.99 -18.92 -8.90
N GLN A 160 3.05 -20.23 -9.11
CA GLN A 160 4.11 -20.84 -9.94
C GLN A 160 4.09 -20.31 -11.38
N ARG A 161 2.89 -20.16 -11.97
CA ARG A 161 2.73 -19.57 -13.31
C ARG A 161 3.24 -18.13 -13.32
N ASN A 162 2.88 -17.33 -12.32
CA ASN A 162 3.29 -15.94 -12.19
C ASN A 162 4.80 -15.79 -11.97
N MET A 163 5.43 -16.69 -11.20
CA MET A 163 6.88 -16.76 -11.07
C MET A 163 7.57 -17.07 -12.40
N ARG A 164 7.08 -18.06 -13.18
CA ARG A 164 7.62 -18.34 -14.53
C ARG A 164 7.50 -17.13 -15.45
N THR A 165 6.34 -16.46 -15.43
CA THR A 165 6.09 -15.23 -16.19
C THR A 165 7.03 -14.11 -15.77
N ALA A 166 7.29 -13.94 -14.47
CA ALA A 166 8.21 -12.95 -13.93
C ALA A 166 9.64 -13.16 -14.47
N PHE A 167 10.18 -14.38 -14.36
CA PHE A 167 11.51 -14.71 -14.91
C PHE A 167 11.58 -14.48 -16.42
N ALA A 168 10.57 -14.93 -17.17
CA ALA A 168 10.51 -14.72 -18.63
C ALA A 168 10.50 -13.23 -18.97
N ARG A 169 9.74 -12.41 -18.23
CA ARG A 169 9.67 -10.96 -18.42
C ARG A 169 11.03 -10.28 -18.17
N ILE A 170 11.74 -10.65 -17.11
CA ILE A 170 13.07 -10.12 -16.79
C ILE A 170 14.06 -10.46 -17.91
N LYS A 171 14.09 -11.73 -18.34
CA LYS A 171 14.96 -12.21 -19.43
C LYS A 171 14.66 -11.50 -20.74
N ASN A 172 13.38 -11.42 -21.12
CA ASN A 172 12.96 -10.74 -22.34
C ASN A 172 13.35 -9.26 -22.34
N ARG A 173 13.23 -8.57 -21.19
CA ARG A 173 13.67 -7.19 -21.03
C ARG A 173 15.19 -7.06 -21.23
N ALA A 174 15.97 -7.96 -20.61
CA ALA A 174 17.43 -7.98 -20.76
C ALA A 174 17.86 -8.25 -22.22
N HIS A 175 17.29 -9.27 -22.87
CA HIS A 175 17.60 -9.59 -24.27
C HIS A 175 17.23 -8.45 -25.23
N LYS A 176 16.07 -7.80 -25.04
CA LYS A 176 15.68 -6.62 -25.83
C LYS A 176 16.66 -5.46 -25.63
N SER A 177 17.11 -5.23 -24.40
CA SER A 177 18.11 -4.20 -24.09
C SER A 177 19.44 -4.49 -24.80
N ASN A 178 19.95 -5.71 -24.68
CA ASN A 178 21.22 -6.13 -25.28
C ASN A 178 21.17 -6.06 -26.81
N SER A 179 20.07 -6.52 -27.42
CA SER A 179 19.85 -6.43 -28.87
C SER A 179 19.90 -4.98 -29.37
N ARG A 180 19.20 -4.06 -28.68
CA ARG A 180 19.22 -2.62 -29.02
C ARG A 180 20.62 -2.01 -28.89
N GLN A 181 21.37 -2.38 -27.85
CA GLN A 181 22.74 -1.90 -27.68
C GLN A 181 23.68 -2.41 -28.78
N ASN A 182 23.56 -3.70 -29.14
CA ASN A 182 24.36 -4.29 -30.21
C ASN A 182 24.05 -3.66 -31.57
N LEU A 183 22.79 -3.36 -31.87
CA LEU A 183 22.41 -2.65 -33.09
C LEU A 183 23.03 -1.25 -33.15
N LYS A 184 23.02 -0.50 -32.04
CA LYS A 184 23.66 0.82 -31.95
C LYS A 184 25.16 0.73 -32.19
N LYS A 185 25.85 -0.22 -31.55
CA LYS A 185 27.29 -0.47 -31.73
C LYS A 185 27.63 -0.78 -33.20
N ARG A 186 26.84 -1.64 -33.84
CA ARG A 186 27.01 -1.99 -35.26
C ARG A 186 26.84 -0.76 -36.16
N LYS A 187 25.80 0.05 -35.95
CA LYS A 187 25.58 1.29 -36.72
C LYS A 187 26.73 2.28 -36.55
N ALA A 188 27.23 2.46 -35.33
CA ALA A 188 28.39 3.33 -35.07
C ALA A 188 29.66 2.81 -35.76
N SER A 189 29.91 1.49 -35.74
CA SER A 189 31.05 0.90 -36.44
C SER A 189 30.99 1.01 -37.97
N ILE A 190 29.78 1.01 -38.55
CA ILE A 190 29.59 1.21 -40.00
C ILE A 190 29.89 2.66 -40.37
N LYS A 191 29.38 3.63 -39.59
CA LYS A 191 29.64 5.06 -39.81
C LYS A 191 31.13 5.40 -39.73
N ASN A 192 31.85 4.88 -38.74
CA ASN A 192 33.29 5.11 -38.60
C ASN A 192 34.13 4.49 -39.73
N LYS A 193 33.59 3.53 -40.48
CA LYS A 193 34.24 2.94 -41.66
C LYS A 193 33.91 3.67 -42.97
N SER A 194 32.85 4.47 -43.01
CA SER A 194 32.50 5.29 -44.18
C SER A 194 33.15 6.67 -44.18
N ASP A 195 33.66 7.10 -43.02
CA ASP A 195 34.28 8.42 -42.81
C ASP A 195 35.83 8.38 -42.92
N ASN A 196 36.41 7.22 -43.23
CA ASN A 196 37.83 6.98 -43.51
C ASN A 196 37.99 6.43 -44.93
#